data_AF-A0A812LRR5-F1
#
_entry.id   AF-A0A812LRR5-F1
#
_cell.length_a   1.000
_cell.length_b   1.000
_cell.length_c   1.000
_cell.angle_alpha   90.00
_cell.angle_beta   90.00
_cell.angle_gamma   90.00
#
_symmetry.space_group_name_H-M   'P 1'
#
loop_
_entity.id
_entity.type
_entity.pdbx_description
1 polymer ?
#
loop_
_entity_poly.entity_id
_entity_poly.type
_entity_poly.pdbx_seq_one_letter_code
_entity_poly.pdbx_strand_id
1 'polypeptide(L)'
;MDGGGLEVKSIKRENIQTLNKVDREACKAWAKAEKMHKEARDRREQQEEIQKYKNVVEAKLSKLTLTDKAKDLLRTLGPEQALSVLDRCEGPSVTNVSGFVITQAKLLLGQDSDSEGDGESQAKKASKRLLAVTH
;
A
#
# COMPACT_ATOMS: atom_id res chain seq x y z
N MET A 1 37.58 44.45 30.26
CA MET A 1 36.22 44.43 29.72
C MET A 1 36.31 45.05 28.34
N ASP A 2 36.10 44.30 27.27
CA ASP A 2 35.90 44.88 25.94
C ASP A 2 34.84 44.06 25.21
N GLY A 3 33.59 44.31 25.60
CA GLY A 3 32.44 43.95 24.79
C GLY A 3 32.40 44.87 23.58
N GLY A 4 33.09 44.48 22.50
CA GLY A 4 33.10 45.20 21.23
C GLY A 4 31.72 45.20 20.60
N GLY A 5 30.90 46.18 20.96
CA GLY A 5 29.62 46.46 20.30
C GLY A 5 29.87 46.94 18.87
N LEU A 6 29.52 46.12 17.88
CA LEU A 6 29.51 46.53 16.48
C LEU A 6 28.35 47.50 16.24
N GLU A 7 28.68 48.77 16.02
CA GLU A 7 27.69 49.80 15.68
C GLU A 7 27.40 49.76 14.16
N VAL A 8 26.17 49.39 13.79
CA VAL A 8 25.75 49.30 12.39
C VAL A 8 25.32 50.69 11.90
N LYS A 9 26.24 51.39 11.23
CA LYS A 9 26.06 52.80 10.81
C LYS A 9 25.05 53.03 9.67
N SER A 10 24.74 52.01 8.86
CA SER A 10 23.67 52.07 7.86
C SER A 10 23.40 50.68 7.24
N ILE A 11 22.16 50.22 7.32
CA ILE A 11 21.73 49.03 6.58
C ILE A 11 21.32 49.48 5.18
N LYS A 12 22.10 49.07 4.17
CA LYS A 12 21.78 49.36 2.77
C LYS A 12 20.51 48.62 2.34
N ARG A 13 19.65 49.29 1.57
CA ARG A 13 18.38 48.72 1.08
C ARG A 13 18.61 47.45 0.28
N GLU A 14 19.71 47.37 -0.48
CA GLU A 14 20.08 46.16 -1.21
C GLU A 14 20.30 44.97 -0.27
N ASN A 15 20.96 45.17 0.87
CA ASN A 15 21.21 44.10 1.86
C ASN A 15 19.90 43.55 2.45
N ILE A 16 18.92 44.43 2.71
CA ILE A 16 17.59 44.03 3.22
C ILE A 16 16.85 43.18 2.18
N GLN A 17 16.90 43.57 0.91
CA GLN A 17 16.25 42.83 -0.17
C GLN A 17 16.89 41.45 -0.39
N THR A 18 18.22 41.37 -0.37
CA THR A 18 18.93 40.10 -0.46
C THR A 18 18.58 39.18 0.71
N LEU A 19 18.57 39.70 1.94
CA LEU A 19 18.22 38.92 3.12
C LEU A 19 16.79 38.37 3.05
N ASN A 20 15.81 39.21 2.68
CA ASN A 20 14.41 38.77 2.51
C ASN A 20 14.24 37.73 1.40
N LYS A 21 15.03 37.83 0.32
CA LYS A 21 15.01 36.86 -0.77
C LYS A 21 15.55 35.51 -0.30
N VAL A 22 16.70 35.51 0.39
CA VAL A 22 17.31 34.30 0.95
C VAL A 22 16.38 33.67 1.98
N ASP A 23 15.77 34.47 2.85
CA ASP A 23 14.82 33.99 3.87
C ASP A 23 13.57 33.36 3.25
N ARG A 24 13.01 33.99 2.20
CA ARG A 24 11.89 33.43 1.43
C ARG A 24 12.25 32.13 0.73
N GLU A 25 13.45 32.02 0.17
CA GLU A 25 13.94 30.79 -0.47
C GLU A 25 14.20 29.69 0.56
N ALA A 26 14.77 30.02 1.71
CA ALA A 26 14.97 29.11 2.83
C ALA A 26 13.62 28.59 3.39
N CYS A 27 12.65 29.47 3.58
CA CYS A 27 11.30 29.10 4.02
C CYS A 27 10.61 28.14 3.03
N LYS A 28 10.76 28.37 1.72
CA LYS A 28 10.23 27.48 0.68
C LYS A 28 10.92 26.13 0.66
N ALA A 29 12.25 26.11 0.79
CA ALA A 29 13.03 24.88 0.84
C ALA A 29 12.66 24.05 2.06
N TRP A 30 12.53 24.69 3.22
CA TRP A 30 12.08 24.06 4.45
C TRP A 30 10.67 23.49 4.31
N ALA A 31 9.70 24.27 3.81
CA ALA A 31 8.33 23.78 3.60
C ALA A 31 8.27 22.59 2.63
N LYS A 32 9.10 22.59 1.57
CA LYS A 32 9.21 21.46 0.64
C LYS A 32 9.81 20.23 1.32
N ALA A 33 10.88 20.40 2.10
CA ALA A 33 11.51 19.31 2.85
C ALA A 33 10.54 18.71 3.88
N GLU A 34 9.83 19.56 4.63
CA GLU A 34 8.83 19.13 5.60
C GLU A 34 7.69 18.33 4.94
N LYS A 35 7.21 18.80 3.77
CA LYS A 35 6.20 18.07 2.99
C LYS A 35 6.70 16.69 2.56
N MET A 36 7.92 16.58 2.04
CA MET A 36 8.51 15.30 1.65
C MET A 36 8.69 14.35 2.85
N HIS A 37 9.09 14.88 4.01
CA HIS A 37 9.21 14.11 5.24
C HIS A 37 7.85 13.63 5.75
N LYS A 38 6.81 14.46 5.64
CA LYS A 38 5.44 14.08 5.98
C LYS A 38 4.95 12.96 5.07
N GLU A 39 5.05 13.10 3.75
CA GLU A 39 4.66 12.06 2.80
C GLU A 39 5.44 10.74 2.98
N ALA A 40 6.72 10.82 3.36
CA ALA A 40 7.53 9.65 3.68
C ALA A 40 7.08 8.95 4.98
N ARG A 41 6.62 9.70 5.98
CA ARG A 41 6.03 9.14 7.20
C ARG A 41 4.70 8.46 6.90
N ASP A 42 3.80 9.14 6.19
CA ASP A 42 2.47 8.61 5.84
C ASP A 42 2.61 7.31 5.03
N ARG A 43 3.57 7.25 4.09
CA ARG A 43 3.86 6.03 3.31
C ARG A 43 4.38 4.88 4.17
N ARG A 44 5.21 5.17 5.17
CA ARG A 44 5.75 4.18 6.09
C ARG A 44 4.63 3.61 6.96
N GLU A 45 3.79 4.49 7.49
CA GLU A 45 2.63 4.10 8.31
C GLU A 45 1.69 3.18 7.52
N GLN A 46 1.36 3.53 6.26
CA GLN A 46 0.56 2.67 5.39
C GLN A 46 1.21 1.30 5.14
N GLN A 47 2.53 1.25 4.95
CA GLN A 47 3.24 -0.02 4.78
C GLN A 47 3.23 -0.87 6.05
N GLU A 48 3.43 -0.24 7.21
CA GLU A 48 3.37 -0.90 8.51
C GLU A 48 1.97 -1.45 8.81
N GLU A 49 0.91 -0.71 8.47
CA GLU A 49 -0.47 -1.17 8.58
C GLU A 49 -0.74 -2.39 7.69
N ILE A 50 -0.38 -2.32 6.40
CA ILE A 50 -0.53 -3.45 5.47
C ILE A 50 0.24 -4.67 5.99
N GLN A 51 1.46 -4.47 6.46
CA GLN A 51 2.29 -5.56 6.99
C GLN A 51 1.68 -6.15 8.26
N LYS A 52 1.13 -5.33 9.14
CA LYS A 52 0.42 -5.78 10.34
C LYS A 52 -0.77 -6.66 9.97
N TYR A 53 -1.61 -6.24 9.02
CA TYR A 53 -2.73 -7.06 8.56
C TYR A 53 -2.28 -8.39 7.94
N LYS A 54 -1.22 -8.38 7.11
CA LYS A 54 -0.62 -9.61 6.57
C LYS A 54 -0.15 -10.57 7.66
N ASN A 55 0.52 -10.07 8.69
CA ASN A 55 1.00 -10.89 9.80
C ASN A 55 -0.18 -11.52 10.57
N VAL A 56 -1.28 -10.79 10.76
CA VAL A 56 -2.48 -11.33 11.41
C VAL A 56 -3.14 -12.41 10.55
N VAL A 57 -3.24 -12.21 9.24
CA VAL A 57 -3.74 -13.24 8.30
C VAL A 57 -2.90 -14.50 8.40
N GLU A 58 -1.58 -14.42 8.25
CA GLU A 58 -0.69 -15.59 8.34
C GLU A 58 -0.77 -16.28 9.71
N ALA A 59 -0.89 -15.52 10.80
CA ALA A 59 -1.10 -16.09 12.12
C ALA A 59 -2.43 -16.86 12.21
N LYS A 60 -3.52 -16.35 11.62
CA LYS A 60 -4.80 -17.09 11.56
C LYS A 60 -4.73 -18.31 10.64
N LEU A 61 -4.08 -18.18 9.49
CA LEU A 61 -3.84 -19.29 8.56
C LEU A 61 -3.05 -20.43 9.22
N SER A 62 -2.08 -20.11 10.07
CA SER A 62 -1.27 -21.12 10.79
C SER A 62 -2.07 -21.91 11.83
N LYS A 63 -3.12 -21.31 12.41
CA LYS A 63 -3.99 -21.95 13.41
C LYS A 63 -5.05 -22.85 12.78
N LEU A 64 -5.43 -22.55 11.54
CA LEU A 64 -6.45 -23.31 10.81
C LEU A 64 -5.79 -24.37 9.92
N THR A 65 -6.25 -25.61 10.01
CA THR A 65 -5.82 -26.67 9.09
C THR A 65 -6.52 -26.50 7.75
N LEU A 66 -6.06 -25.52 6.97
CA LEU A 66 -6.54 -25.24 5.61
C LEU A 66 -5.71 -25.97 4.56
N THR A 67 -6.36 -26.36 3.46
CA THR A 67 -5.66 -26.87 2.27
C THR A 67 -4.81 -25.79 1.62
N ASP A 68 -3.73 -26.19 0.94
CA ASP A 68 -2.82 -25.23 0.30
C ASP A 68 -3.52 -24.38 -0.76
N LYS A 69 -4.46 -24.98 -1.50
CA LYS A 69 -5.34 -24.24 -2.44
C LYS A 69 -6.12 -23.11 -1.76
N ALA A 70 -6.64 -23.33 -0.56
CA ALA A 70 -7.38 -22.31 0.19
C ALA A 70 -6.45 -21.20 0.69
N LYS A 71 -5.24 -21.54 1.15
CA LYS A 71 -4.23 -20.57 1.55
C LYS A 71 -3.78 -19.69 0.38
N ASP A 72 -3.54 -20.31 -0.77
CA ASP A 72 -3.11 -19.58 -1.97
C ASP A 72 -4.19 -18.59 -2.43
N LEU A 73 -5.46 -19.01 -2.47
CA LEU A 73 -6.57 -18.10 -2.79
C LEU A 73 -6.72 -16.95 -1.79
N LEU A 74 -6.53 -17.20 -0.49
CA LEU A 74 -6.54 -16.15 0.53
C LEU A 74 -5.36 -15.18 0.41
N ARG A 75 -4.21 -15.62 -0.09
CA ARG A 75 -3.06 -14.75 -0.39
C ARG A 75 -3.27 -13.89 -1.62
N THR A 76 -4.08 -14.36 -2.56
CA THR A 76 -4.49 -13.57 -3.74
C THR A 76 -5.48 -12.47 -3.35
N LEU A 77 -6.27 -12.68 -2.29
CA LEU A 77 -7.15 -11.65 -1.71
C LEU A 77 -6.34 -10.59 -0.95
N GLY A 78 -6.89 -9.38 -0.88
CA GLY A 78 -6.36 -8.35 0.02
C GLY A 78 -6.43 -8.81 1.48
N PRO A 79 -5.50 -8.37 2.35
CA PRO A 79 -5.41 -8.89 3.71
C PRO A 79 -6.67 -8.60 4.55
N GLU A 80 -7.36 -7.48 4.31
CA GLU A 80 -8.64 -7.18 4.95
C GLU A 80 -9.77 -8.13 4.53
N GLN A 81 -9.84 -8.45 3.23
CA GLN A 81 -10.83 -9.38 2.69
C GLN A 81 -10.58 -10.79 3.22
N ALA A 82 -9.31 -11.21 3.24
CA ALA A 82 -8.91 -12.50 3.80
C ALA A 82 -9.30 -12.61 5.28
N LEU A 83 -9.04 -11.57 6.10
CA LEU A 83 -9.49 -11.54 7.50
C LEU A 83 -11.00 -11.65 7.63
N SER A 84 -11.77 -10.90 6.82
CA SER A 84 -13.23 -10.97 6.87
C SER A 84 -13.77 -12.36 6.56
N VAL A 85 -13.17 -13.07 5.60
CA VAL A 85 -13.54 -14.46 5.28
C VAL A 85 -13.17 -15.40 6.43
N LEU A 86 -11.99 -15.24 7.03
CA LEU A 86 -11.53 -16.06 8.15
C LEU A 86 -12.37 -15.83 9.42
N ASP A 87 -12.78 -14.61 9.72
CA ASP A 87 -13.65 -14.31 10.87
C ASP A 87 -15.03 -14.97 10.72
N ARG A 88 -15.56 -15.07 9.50
CA ARG A 88 -16.82 -15.78 9.22
C ARG A 88 -16.68 -17.30 9.38
N CYS A 89 -15.47 -17.84 9.28
CA CYS A 89 -15.20 -19.27 9.44
C CYS A 89 -15.15 -19.72 10.91
N GLU A 90 -14.83 -18.82 11.84
CA GLU A 90 -14.72 -19.13 13.27
C GLU A 90 -16.10 -19.39 13.95
N GLY A 91 -17.20 -19.28 13.20
CA GLY A 91 -18.54 -19.62 13.68
C GLY A 91 -18.80 -21.13 13.82
N PRO A 92 -19.71 -21.55 14.72
CA PRO A 92 -19.97 -22.97 15.02
C PRO A 92 -20.64 -23.77 13.88
N SER A 93 -20.91 -23.15 12.72
CA SER A 93 -21.71 -23.73 11.64
C SER A 93 -20.88 -24.31 10.48
N VAL A 94 -19.55 -24.19 10.48
CA VAL A 94 -18.71 -24.58 9.34
C VAL A 94 -17.99 -25.89 9.60
N THR A 95 -18.51 -26.99 9.06
CA THR A 95 -17.90 -28.32 9.13
C THR A 95 -16.70 -28.49 8.21
N ASN A 96 -16.71 -27.84 7.05
CA ASN A 96 -15.59 -27.85 6.10
C ASN A 96 -15.07 -26.43 5.86
N VAL A 97 -14.16 -25.99 6.72
CA VAL A 97 -13.58 -24.64 6.70
C VAL A 97 -12.84 -24.38 5.38
N SER A 98 -12.08 -25.35 4.87
CA SER A 98 -11.34 -25.20 3.62
C SER A 98 -12.26 -24.97 2.42
N GLY A 99 -13.34 -25.75 2.32
CA GLY A 99 -14.33 -25.60 1.25
C GLY A 99 -15.05 -24.24 1.30
N PHE A 100 -15.46 -23.82 2.50
CA PHE A 100 -16.10 -22.52 2.69
C PHE A 100 -15.18 -21.36 2.28
N VAL A 101 -13.91 -21.38 2.72
CA VAL A 101 -12.92 -20.36 2.37
C VAL A 101 -12.73 -20.28 0.85
N ILE A 102 -12.60 -21.42 0.16
CA ILE A 102 -12.40 -21.45 -1.29
C ILE A 102 -13.60 -20.83 -2.02
N THR A 103 -14.83 -21.19 -1.64
CA THR A 103 -16.05 -20.64 -2.26
C THR A 103 -16.15 -19.14 -2.04
N GLN A 104 -15.91 -18.68 -0.82
CA GLN A 104 -15.94 -17.24 -0.51
C GLN A 104 -14.83 -16.48 -1.23
N ALA A 105 -13.63 -17.06 -1.34
CA ALA A 105 -12.53 -16.44 -2.04
C ALA A 105 -12.80 -16.32 -3.55
N LYS A 106 -13.34 -17.37 -4.17
CA LYS A 106 -13.75 -17.35 -5.59
C LYS A 106 -14.82 -16.29 -5.87
N LEU A 107 -15.82 -16.18 -5.00
CA LEU A 107 -16.88 -15.17 -5.09
C LEU A 107 -16.29 -13.75 -5.05
N LEU A 108 -15.38 -13.48 -4.11
CA LEU A 108 -14.73 -12.17 -3.99
C LEU A 108 -13.78 -11.84 -5.15
N LEU A 109 -13.16 -12.87 -5.75
CA LEU A 109 -12.32 -12.72 -6.93
C LEU A 109 -13.12 -12.65 -8.24
N GLY A 110 -14.45 -12.84 -8.19
CA GLY A 110 -15.30 -12.88 -9.37
C GLY A 110 -15.01 -14.08 -10.29
N GLN A 111 -14.47 -15.17 -9.73
CA GLN A 111 -14.12 -16.39 -10.47
C GLN A 111 -15.31 -17.35 -10.66
N ASP A 112 -16.55 -16.88 -10.53
CA ASP A 112 -17.76 -17.70 -10.67
C ASP A 112 -18.11 -18.05 -12.14
N SER A 113 -17.19 -17.87 -13.08
CA SER A 113 -17.32 -18.42 -14.44
C SER A 113 -16.31 -19.55 -14.65
N ASP A 114 -16.86 -20.77 -14.58
CA ASP A 114 -16.43 -22.00 -15.23
C ASP A 114 -15.05 -22.58 -14.88
N SER A 115 -15.04 -23.75 -14.23
CA SER A 115 -14.50 -24.99 -14.82
C SER A 115 -14.07 -25.97 -13.71
N GLU A 116 -14.94 -26.93 -13.42
CA GLU A 116 -14.50 -28.27 -13.07
C GLU A 116 -13.99 -28.91 -14.36
N GLY A 117 -12.68 -29.21 -14.43
CA GLY A 117 -12.06 -29.72 -15.65
C GLY A 117 -10.57 -29.98 -15.47
N ASP A 118 -10.26 -31.16 -14.93
CA ASP A 118 -8.97 -31.83 -15.10
C ASP A 118 -8.70 -32.02 -16.61
N GLY A 119 -7.56 -31.58 -17.14
CA GLY A 119 -7.16 -31.86 -18.53
C GLY A 119 -6.51 -30.71 -19.31
N GLU A 120 -5.19 -30.78 -19.42
CA GLU A 120 -4.33 -30.48 -20.57
C GLU A 120 -4.86 -29.60 -21.75
N SER A 121 -4.05 -28.60 -22.12
CA SER A 121 -3.88 -27.98 -23.46
C SER A 121 -4.55 -26.64 -23.84
N GLN A 122 -3.72 -25.84 -24.54
CA GLN A 122 -3.98 -24.68 -25.43
C GLN A 122 -4.05 -23.30 -24.77
N ALA A 123 -2.98 -22.50 -24.75
CA ALA A 123 -2.34 -21.82 -25.89
C ALA A 123 -3.27 -20.88 -26.68
N LYS A 124 -2.91 -19.59 -26.62
CA LYS A 124 -3.25 -18.47 -27.54
C LYS A 124 -4.64 -17.83 -27.36
N LYS A 125 -4.67 -16.71 -26.64
CA LYS A 125 -5.41 -15.48 -27.05
C LYS A 125 -5.17 -14.31 -26.09
N ALA A 126 -4.15 -13.49 -26.35
CA ALA A 126 -4.11 -12.09 -25.94
C ALA A 126 -3.01 -11.28 -26.65
N SER A 127 -2.84 -11.44 -27.97
CA SER A 127 -2.05 -10.51 -28.80
C SER A 127 -2.95 -9.96 -29.92
N LYS A 128 -3.91 -9.09 -29.56
CA LYS A 128 -4.55 -8.21 -30.53
C LYS A 128 -5.30 -7.06 -29.86
N ARG A 129 -4.57 -6.07 -29.32
CA ARG A 129 -5.09 -4.73 -29.02
C ARG A 129 -3.95 -3.75 -28.68
N LEU A 130 -3.06 -3.52 -29.64
CA LEU A 130 -2.16 -2.36 -29.62
C LEU A 130 -1.58 -2.21 -31.03
N LEU A 131 -2.29 -1.46 -31.88
CA LEU A 131 -1.79 -0.73 -33.05
C LEU A 131 -2.99 -0.15 -33.79
N ALA A 132 -3.51 0.97 -33.28
CA ALA A 132 -4.41 1.84 -34.02
C ALA A 132 -4.47 3.24 -33.38
N VAL A 133 -3.32 3.90 -33.16
CA VAL A 133 -3.18 5.37 -33.10
C VAL A 133 -1.70 5.66 -33.40
N THR A 134 -1.39 6.13 -34.61
CA THR A 134 -0.33 7.09 -34.96
C THR A 134 -0.06 7.04 -36.48
N HIS A 135 -0.74 7.88 -37.26
CA HIS A 135 -0.12 8.88 -38.15
C HIS A 135 -1.22 9.77 -38.74
#